data_AF-A0A2G9NFK0-F1
#
_entry.id   AF-A0A2G9NFK0-F1
#
_cell.length_a   1.000
_cell.length_b   1.000
_cell.length_c   1.000
_cell.angle_alpha   90.00
_cell.angle_beta   90.00
_cell.angle_gamma   90.00
#
_symmetry.space_group_name_H-M   'P 1'
#
loop_
_entity.id
_entity.type
_entity.pdbx_description
1 polymer ?
#
loop_
_entity_poly.entity_id
_entity_poly.type
_entity_poly.pdbx_seq_one_letter_code
_entity_poly.pdbx_strand_id
1 'polypeptide(L)'
;MINALCVVAHPDDETIWMGGMILKNPNWNWTIFSLCRQNDSDRMPKFKKVCKHYGAKAMISDLEDDKLHPISLLDLKNKIMKKLKRKDFDYIFTHGKNGEYGHIRHIEIHNAVNELVNEGKLSCKKAYCFSYRPGKVKAPHNSGLKIPVPSKDANSKINLNAEEYMEKIKIIRDIYGFREGIFETLSCNQIESFVELK
;
A
#
# COMPACT_ATOMS: atom_id res chain seq x y z
N MET A 1 8.97 7.92 19.90
CA MET A 1 9.11 7.03 18.73
C MET A 1 7.85 7.19 17.88
N ILE A 2 7.99 7.43 16.58
CA ILE A 2 6.85 7.63 15.66
C ILE A 2 6.18 6.28 15.40
N ASN A 3 4.86 6.18 15.57
CA ASN A 3 4.08 5.01 15.21
C ASN A 3 3.39 5.27 13.87
N ALA A 4 3.62 4.41 12.88
CA ALA A 4 3.04 4.58 11.55
C ALA A 4 2.30 3.32 11.11
N LEU A 5 1.15 3.52 10.47
CA LEU A 5 0.31 2.47 9.91
C LEU A 5 0.26 2.61 8.38
N CYS A 6 0.52 1.53 7.67
CA CYS A 6 0.27 1.40 6.24
C CYS A 6 -0.84 0.35 6.05
N VAL A 7 -1.97 0.73 5.47
CA VAL A 7 -3.09 -0.19 5.16
C VAL A 7 -3.20 -0.33 3.65
N VAL A 8 -3.09 -1.56 3.15
CA VAL A 8 -3.10 -1.87 1.72
C VAL A 8 -4.00 -3.04 1.39
N ALA A 9 -4.29 -3.23 0.11
CA ALA A 9 -5.09 -4.35 -0.37
C ALA A 9 -4.26 -5.62 -0.37
N HIS A 10 -3.21 -5.65 -1.20
CA HIS A 10 -2.48 -6.87 -1.49
C HIS A 10 -1.06 -6.83 -0.92
N PRO A 11 -0.43 -7.99 -0.72
CA PRO A 11 0.97 -8.04 -0.33
C PRO A 11 1.93 -7.67 -1.47
N ASP A 12 2.41 -6.44 -1.54
CA ASP A 12 3.33 -5.84 -2.52
C ASP A 12 3.02 -4.34 -2.66
N ASP A 13 1.75 -3.98 -2.51
CA ASP A 13 1.25 -2.61 -2.55
C ASP A 13 2.06 -1.68 -1.63
N GLU A 14 2.41 -2.14 -0.42
CA GLU A 14 3.19 -1.35 0.52
C GLU A 14 4.55 -0.96 -0.05
N THR A 15 5.16 -1.87 -0.82
CA THR A 15 6.44 -1.64 -1.46
C THR A 15 6.25 -0.86 -2.76
N ILE A 16 5.31 -1.22 -3.63
CA ILE A 16 5.09 -0.56 -4.93
C ILE A 16 4.81 0.94 -4.72
N TRP A 17 3.88 1.27 -3.83
CA TRP A 17 3.37 2.63 -3.68
C TRP A 17 4.19 3.49 -2.71
N MET A 18 4.79 2.88 -1.68
CA MET A 18 5.45 3.63 -0.60
C MET A 18 6.68 2.94 0.03
N GLY A 19 7.29 1.95 -0.62
CA GLY A 19 8.43 1.22 -0.06
C GLY A 19 9.61 2.14 0.28
N GLY A 20 9.82 3.19 -0.50
CA GLY A 20 10.80 4.23 -0.25
C GLY A 20 10.53 5.04 1.02
N MET A 21 9.27 5.43 1.28
CA MET A 21 8.87 6.08 2.53
C MET A 21 9.23 5.23 3.75
N ILE A 22 9.03 3.91 3.66
CA ILE A 22 9.39 2.99 4.74
C ILE A 22 10.90 2.91 4.90
N LEU A 23 11.65 2.69 3.80
CA LEU A 23 13.11 2.59 3.78
C LEU A 23 13.81 3.84 4.31
N LYS A 24 13.28 5.03 4.02
CA LYS A 24 13.83 6.31 4.50
C LYS A 24 13.56 6.57 5.99
N ASN A 25 12.66 5.81 6.61
CA ASN A 25 12.26 6.00 7.99
C ASN A 25 12.37 4.68 8.79
N PRO A 26 13.57 4.07 8.87
CA PRO A 26 13.76 2.76 9.51
C PRO A 26 13.58 2.81 11.03
N ASN A 27 13.69 4.00 11.64
CA ASN A 27 13.53 4.21 13.09
C ASN A 27 12.07 4.41 13.52
N TRP A 28 11.11 4.37 12.58
CA TRP A 28 9.68 4.44 12.90
C TRP A 28 9.15 3.04 13.26
N ASN A 29 8.19 2.99 14.17
CA ASN A 29 7.51 1.76 14.52
C ASN A 29 6.37 1.50 13.51
N TRP A 30 6.71 0.80 12.42
CA TRP A 30 5.79 0.50 11.33
C TRP A 30 4.88 -0.68 11.64
N THR A 31 3.59 -0.51 11.38
CA THR A 31 2.63 -1.60 11.18
C THR A 31 2.16 -1.58 9.74
N ILE A 32 2.33 -2.69 9.02
CA ILE A 32 1.88 -2.83 7.64
C ILE A 32 0.74 -3.86 7.64
N PHE A 33 -0.42 -3.46 7.12
CA PHE A 33 -1.63 -4.26 7.13
C PHE A 33 -2.18 -4.46 5.72
N SER A 34 -1.94 -5.64 5.15
CA SER A 34 -2.59 -6.09 3.91
C SER A 34 -3.95 -6.75 4.21
N LEU A 35 -5.02 -6.37 3.52
CA LEU A 35 -6.36 -6.90 3.81
C LEU A 35 -6.73 -8.16 3.03
N CYS A 36 -6.00 -8.50 1.97
CA CYS A 36 -6.20 -9.68 1.15
C CYS A 36 -5.09 -10.72 1.37
N ARG A 37 -5.31 -11.95 0.86
CA ARG A 37 -4.26 -12.98 0.67
C ARG A 37 -3.65 -13.54 1.96
N GLN A 38 -4.32 -13.50 3.12
CA GLN A 38 -3.81 -14.14 4.34
C GLN A 38 -3.60 -15.65 4.15
N ASN A 39 -4.50 -16.31 3.41
CA ASN A 39 -4.44 -17.76 3.19
C ASN A 39 -3.68 -18.15 1.91
N ASP A 40 -3.12 -17.18 1.19
CA ASP A 40 -2.34 -17.42 -0.01
C ASP A 40 -0.98 -18.04 0.34
N SER A 41 -0.77 -19.28 -0.10
CA SER A 41 0.44 -20.06 0.21
C SER A 41 1.73 -19.49 -0.42
N ASP A 42 1.62 -18.66 -1.45
CA ASP A 42 2.77 -17.99 -2.08
C ASP A 42 2.95 -16.56 -1.53
N ARG A 43 1.91 -15.74 -1.53
CA ARG A 43 1.99 -14.31 -1.21
C ARG A 43 2.14 -14.03 0.29
N MET A 44 1.46 -14.77 1.17
CA MET A 44 1.54 -14.52 2.62
C MET A 44 2.96 -14.71 3.17
N PRO A 45 3.70 -15.79 2.86
CA PRO A 45 5.08 -15.94 3.34
C PRO A 45 6.01 -14.84 2.84
N LYS A 46 5.83 -14.38 1.59
CA LYS A 46 6.61 -13.28 0.99
C LYS A 46 6.32 -11.95 1.69
N PHE A 47 5.06 -11.64 1.95
CA PHE A 47 4.64 -10.48 2.75
C PHE A 47 5.36 -10.41 4.10
N LYS A 48 5.37 -11.53 4.83
CA LYS A 48 6.03 -11.61 6.14
C LYS A 48 7.54 -11.39 6.04
N LYS A 49 8.17 -11.91 4.98
CA LYS A 49 9.60 -11.68 4.71
C LYS A 49 9.88 -10.19 4.44
N VAL A 50 9.04 -9.53 3.64
CA VAL A 50 9.17 -8.09 3.34
C VAL A 50 8.95 -7.23 4.58
N CYS A 51 7.89 -7.48 5.36
CA CYS A 51 7.67 -6.77 6.62
C CYS A 51 8.85 -6.96 7.59
N LYS A 52 9.40 -8.19 7.68
CA LYS A 52 10.60 -8.46 8.49
C LYS A 52 11.82 -7.68 7.96
N HIS A 53 12.01 -7.62 6.64
CA HIS A 53 13.08 -6.84 6.02
C HIS A 53 12.98 -5.36 6.38
N TYR A 54 11.76 -4.79 6.41
CA TYR A 54 11.52 -3.42 6.86
C TYR A 54 11.61 -3.20 8.38
N GLY A 55 11.77 -4.25 9.19
CA GLY A 55 11.62 -4.14 10.65
C GLY A 55 10.19 -3.79 11.09
N ALA A 56 9.20 -4.02 10.23
CA ALA A 56 7.81 -3.68 10.44
C ALA A 56 7.00 -4.83 11.03
N LYS A 57 5.97 -4.50 11.81
CA LYS A 57 4.95 -5.46 12.24
C LYS A 57 4.04 -5.83 11.07
N ALA A 58 4.09 -7.09 10.67
CA ALA A 58 3.18 -7.65 9.66
C ALA A 58 1.78 -7.89 10.24
N MET A 59 0.76 -7.38 9.56
CA MET A 59 -0.63 -7.75 9.76
C MET A 59 -1.25 -8.12 8.42
N ILE A 60 -2.01 -9.21 8.39
CA ILE A 60 -2.66 -9.67 7.18
C ILE A 60 -4.06 -10.23 7.48
N SER A 61 -4.94 -10.14 6.50
CA SER A 61 -6.33 -10.58 6.54
C SER A 61 -6.72 -11.22 5.20
N ASP A 62 -7.88 -11.88 5.16
CA ASP A 62 -8.43 -12.52 3.95
C ASP A 62 -9.76 -11.86 3.61
N LEU A 63 -9.72 -10.86 2.73
CA LEU A 63 -10.87 -10.39 1.98
C LEU A 63 -10.96 -11.17 0.67
N GLU A 64 -12.18 -11.29 0.15
CA GLU A 64 -12.44 -11.89 -1.17
C GLU A 64 -11.67 -11.10 -2.23
N ASP A 65 -10.81 -11.74 -3.04
CA ASP A 65 -9.89 -11.05 -3.96
C ASP A 65 -9.87 -11.67 -5.36
N ASP A 66 -10.74 -12.65 -5.62
CA ASP A 66 -10.69 -13.46 -6.84
C ASP A 66 -11.80 -13.06 -7.83
N LYS A 67 -13.03 -12.96 -7.33
CA LYS A 67 -14.22 -12.55 -8.08
C LYS A 67 -14.45 -11.05 -8.03
N LEU A 68 -13.78 -10.36 -7.13
CA LEU A 68 -13.84 -8.91 -6.94
C LEU A 68 -15.29 -8.41 -6.73
N HIS A 69 -16.09 -9.18 -5.98
CA HIS A 69 -17.43 -8.73 -5.60
C HIS A 69 -17.33 -7.55 -4.64
N PRO A 70 -18.18 -6.51 -4.78
CA PRO A 70 -18.15 -5.39 -3.85
C PRO A 70 -18.30 -5.84 -2.40
N ILE A 71 -17.44 -5.34 -1.52
CA ILE A 71 -17.50 -5.60 -0.08
C ILE A 71 -18.11 -4.38 0.59
N SER A 72 -19.04 -4.59 1.54
CA SER A 72 -19.67 -3.48 2.23
C SER A 72 -18.64 -2.67 3.02
N LEU A 73 -18.81 -1.35 3.02
CA LEU A 73 -17.98 -0.43 3.80
C LEU A 73 -17.94 -0.81 5.29
N LEU A 74 -19.08 -1.24 5.84
CA LEU A 74 -19.18 -1.67 7.24
C LEU A 74 -18.32 -2.91 7.51
N ASP A 75 -18.32 -3.90 6.63
CA ASP A 75 -17.52 -5.12 6.79
C ASP A 75 -16.03 -4.82 6.71
N LEU A 76 -15.61 -3.97 5.78
CA LEU A 76 -14.22 -3.52 5.66
C LEU A 76 -13.76 -2.81 6.94
N LYS A 77 -14.55 -1.85 7.43
CA LYS A 77 -14.28 -1.14 8.68
C LYS A 77 -14.19 -2.11 9.86
N ASN A 78 -15.13 -3.05 9.98
CA ASN A 78 -15.12 -4.07 11.03
C ASN A 78 -13.89 -4.97 10.95
N LYS A 79 -13.49 -5.39 9.74
CA LYS A 79 -12.30 -6.22 9.52
C LYS A 79 -11.02 -5.50 9.97
N ILE A 80 -10.85 -4.25 9.55
CA ILE A 80 -9.73 -3.38 9.95
C ILE A 80 -9.74 -3.23 11.47
N MET A 81 -10.89 -2.88 12.05
CA MET A 81 -11.00 -2.58 13.47
C MET A 81 -10.82 -3.81 14.36
N LYS A 82 -11.25 -4.98 13.94
CA LYS A 82 -11.08 -6.24 14.68
C LYS A 82 -9.61 -6.67 14.79
N LYS A 83 -8.82 -6.44 13.75
CA LYS A 83 -7.40 -6.87 13.71
C LYS A 83 -6.45 -5.86 14.35
N LEU A 84 -6.69 -4.56 14.17
CA LEU A 84 -5.84 -3.51 14.74
C LEU A 84 -6.07 -3.38 16.25
N LYS A 85 -5.09 -3.73 17.09
CA LYS A 85 -5.19 -3.51 18.54
C LYS A 85 -4.98 -2.04 18.92
N ARG A 86 -3.99 -1.39 18.30
CA ARG A 86 -3.71 0.04 18.41
C ARG A 86 -4.59 0.82 17.44
N LYS A 87 -5.10 1.97 17.86
CA LYS A 87 -5.97 2.87 17.07
C LYS A 87 -5.40 4.27 16.89
N ASP A 88 -4.37 4.61 17.65
CA ASP A 88 -3.63 5.85 17.64
C ASP A 88 -2.31 5.69 16.87
N PHE A 89 -2.09 6.55 15.89
CA PHE A 89 -0.85 6.60 15.10
C PHE A 89 -0.38 8.04 14.95
N ASP A 90 0.89 8.25 14.65
CA ASP A 90 1.35 9.57 14.20
C ASP A 90 0.98 9.73 12.72
N TYR A 91 1.20 8.68 11.92
CA TYR A 91 0.95 8.66 10.49
C TYR A 91 0.14 7.45 10.06
N ILE A 92 -0.84 7.67 9.18
CA ILE A 92 -1.57 6.60 8.49
C ILE A 92 -1.36 6.77 6.98
N PHE A 93 -1.08 5.67 6.28
CA PHE A 93 -0.96 5.60 4.84
C PHE A 93 -1.95 4.58 4.29
N THR A 94 -2.61 4.91 3.18
CA THR A 94 -3.54 4.00 2.49
C THR A 94 -3.63 4.31 1.00
N HIS A 95 -4.39 3.49 0.28
CA HIS A 95 -4.70 3.67 -1.13
C HIS A 95 -5.37 5.02 -1.44
N GLY A 96 -5.23 5.47 -2.67
CA GLY A 96 -5.84 6.66 -3.23
C GLY A 96 -7.30 6.47 -3.61
N LYS A 97 -8.04 7.58 -3.70
CA LYS A 97 -9.48 7.57 -4.06
C LYS A 97 -9.79 6.90 -5.39
N ASN A 98 -8.83 6.92 -6.33
CA ASN A 98 -8.93 6.28 -7.63
C ASN A 98 -8.37 4.84 -7.66
N GLY A 99 -7.87 4.32 -6.53
CA GLY A 99 -7.20 3.03 -6.46
C GLY A 99 -6.02 2.89 -7.41
N GLU A 100 -5.22 3.97 -7.56
CA GLU A 100 -4.00 4.12 -8.37
C GLU A 100 -4.19 3.90 -9.88
N TYR A 101 -4.62 2.71 -10.25
CA TYR A 101 -4.95 2.24 -11.60
C TYR A 101 -6.41 1.81 -11.76
N GLY A 102 -7.28 2.14 -10.79
CA GLY A 102 -8.70 1.81 -10.81
C GLY A 102 -9.05 0.48 -10.14
N HIS A 103 -8.17 -0.08 -9.30
CA HIS A 103 -8.42 -1.37 -8.67
C HIS A 103 -9.52 -1.25 -7.61
N ILE A 104 -10.56 -2.09 -7.71
CA ILE A 104 -11.73 -2.02 -6.82
C ILE A 104 -11.35 -2.20 -5.34
N ARG A 105 -10.48 -3.17 -5.02
CA ARG A 105 -10.02 -3.37 -3.63
C ARG A 105 -9.26 -2.18 -3.07
N HIS A 106 -8.57 -1.42 -3.92
CA HIS A 106 -7.84 -0.24 -3.47
C HIS A 106 -8.81 0.90 -3.14
N ILE A 107 -9.82 1.10 -4.00
CA ILE A 107 -10.90 2.09 -3.80
C ILE A 107 -11.69 1.78 -2.52
N GLU A 108 -12.06 0.52 -2.32
CA GLU A 108 -12.79 0.08 -1.14
C GLU A 108 -12.01 0.30 0.17
N ILE A 109 -10.71 -0.02 0.16
CA ILE A 109 -9.85 0.18 1.33
C ILE A 109 -9.58 1.66 1.58
N HIS A 110 -9.39 2.46 0.53
CA HIS A 110 -9.34 3.91 0.64
C HIS A 110 -10.58 4.43 1.38
N ASN A 111 -11.78 4.05 0.92
CA ASN A 111 -13.03 4.50 1.52
C ASN A 111 -13.14 4.07 2.99
N ALA A 112 -12.81 2.82 3.31
CA ALA A 112 -12.88 2.30 4.68
C ALA A 112 -11.92 3.01 5.63
N VAL A 113 -10.66 3.23 5.21
CA VAL A 113 -9.66 3.91 6.04
C VAL A 113 -10.02 5.40 6.21
N ASN A 114 -10.41 6.08 5.13
CA ASN A 114 -10.82 7.49 5.18
C ASN A 114 -12.00 7.69 6.15
N GLU A 115 -13.02 6.83 6.09
CA GLU A 115 -14.15 6.85 7.00
C GLU A 115 -13.75 6.59 8.47
N LEU A 116 -12.84 5.64 8.72
CA LEU A 116 -12.37 5.38 10.08
C LEU A 116 -11.59 6.56 10.67
N VAL A 117 -10.82 7.28 9.84
CA VAL A 117 -10.10 8.48 10.25
C VAL A 117 -11.07 9.63 10.53
N ASN A 118 -12.03 9.88 9.62
CA ASN A 118 -13.02 10.95 9.76
C ASN A 118 -13.94 10.75 10.97
N GLU A 119 -14.29 9.50 11.29
CA GLU A 119 -15.05 9.16 12.49
C GLU A 119 -14.22 9.19 13.79
N GLY A 120 -12.90 9.43 13.71
CA GLY A 120 -11.99 9.39 14.85
C GLY A 120 -11.75 7.98 15.41
N LYS A 121 -12.18 6.92 14.73
CA LYS A 121 -11.97 5.52 15.13
C LYS A 121 -10.53 5.05 14.89
N LEU A 122 -9.87 5.64 13.90
CA LEU A 122 -8.41 5.61 13.75
C LEU A 122 -7.91 7.04 13.91
N SER A 123 -7.25 7.33 15.03
CA SER A 123 -6.71 8.66 15.29
C SER A 123 -5.29 8.79 14.75
N CYS A 124 -5.00 9.94 14.14
CA CYS A 124 -3.67 10.24 13.65
C CYS A 124 -3.35 11.73 13.68
N LYS A 125 -2.06 12.08 13.69
CA LYS A 125 -1.63 13.47 13.45
C LYS A 125 -1.80 13.83 11.98
N LYS A 126 -1.45 12.90 11.08
CA LYS A 126 -1.63 13.04 9.64
C LYS A 126 -1.99 11.71 9.00
N ALA A 127 -2.85 11.75 7.99
CA ALA A 127 -3.13 10.61 7.14
C ALA A 127 -2.86 10.96 5.67
N TYR A 128 -2.30 10.01 4.93
CA TYR A 128 -1.89 10.17 3.55
C TYR A 128 -2.48 9.07 2.68
N CYS A 129 -2.91 9.45 1.49
CA CYS A 129 -3.27 8.54 0.42
C CYS A 129 -2.16 8.48 -0.62
N PHE A 130 -1.94 7.30 -1.20
CA PHE A 130 -1.15 7.18 -2.41
C PHE A 130 -1.78 8.03 -3.52
N SER A 131 -0.94 8.72 -4.28
CA SER A 131 -1.39 9.65 -5.31
C SER A 131 -0.75 9.28 -6.64
N TYR A 132 -1.33 8.27 -7.30
CA TYR A 132 -0.88 7.79 -8.60
C TYR A 132 -2.03 7.87 -9.61
N ARG A 133 -1.69 7.81 -10.88
CA ARG A 133 -2.66 7.77 -11.98
C ARG A 133 -2.20 6.78 -13.05
N PRO A 134 -3.12 6.23 -13.86
CA PRO A 134 -2.76 5.45 -15.03
C PRO A 134 -1.78 6.24 -15.92
N GLY A 135 -0.63 5.63 -16.24
CA GLY A 135 0.37 6.20 -17.12
C GLY A 135 0.00 6.07 -18.61
N LYS A 136 1.01 6.25 -19.48
CA LYS A 136 0.85 6.06 -20.94
C LYS A 136 1.24 4.65 -21.40
N VAL A 137 2.08 3.96 -20.64
CA VAL A 137 2.61 2.63 -20.98
C VAL A 137 1.59 1.57 -20.57
N LYS A 138 1.26 0.64 -21.48
CA LYS A 138 0.40 -0.53 -21.17
C LYS A 138 1.19 -1.58 -20.40
N ALA A 139 0.53 -2.31 -19.52
CA ALA A 139 1.16 -3.42 -18.83
C ALA A 139 1.44 -4.58 -19.81
N PRO A 140 2.64 -5.17 -19.84
CA PRO A 140 3.01 -6.20 -20.83
C PRO A 140 2.15 -7.47 -20.82
N HIS A 141 1.50 -7.79 -19.69
CA HIS A 141 0.68 -8.98 -19.52
C HIS A 141 -0.83 -8.69 -19.40
N ASN A 142 -1.22 -7.42 -19.42
CA ASN A 142 -2.62 -7.02 -19.38
C ASN A 142 -2.78 -5.69 -20.13
N SER A 143 -3.20 -5.76 -21.39
CA SER A 143 -3.33 -4.59 -22.25
C SER A 143 -4.44 -3.61 -21.82
N GLY A 144 -5.34 -4.04 -20.91
CA GLY A 144 -6.34 -3.21 -20.27
C GLY A 144 -5.78 -2.38 -19.11
N LEU A 145 -4.61 -2.73 -18.58
CA LEU A 145 -3.93 -1.99 -17.53
C LEU A 145 -2.84 -1.08 -18.10
N LYS A 146 -2.63 0.06 -17.43
CA LYS A 146 -1.52 0.96 -17.70
C LYS A 146 -0.64 1.04 -16.46
N ILE A 147 0.67 1.12 -16.67
CA ILE A 147 1.65 1.28 -15.60
C ILE A 147 1.39 2.61 -14.89
N PRO A 148 1.11 2.61 -13.58
CA PRO A 148 0.81 3.84 -12.86
C PRO A 148 2.05 4.70 -12.65
N VAL A 149 1.82 6.01 -12.68
CA VAL A 149 2.88 7.00 -12.47
C VAL A 149 2.46 7.98 -11.37
N PRO A 150 3.43 8.57 -10.64
CA PRO A 150 3.18 9.59 -9.64
C PRO A 150 2.31 10.72 -10.19
N SER A 151 1.30 11.11 -9.41
CA SER A 151 0.44 12.23 -9.77
C SER A 151 1.20 13.54 -9.69
N LYS A 152 0.94 14.45 -10.65
CA LYS A 152 1.48 15.80 -10.60
C LYS A 152 0.85 16.63 -9.49
N ASP A 153 -0.44 16.35 -9.22
CA ASP A 153 -1.30 17.07 -8.27
C ASP A 153 -1.08 16.64 -6.81
N ALA A 154 -0.17 15.69 -6.56
CA ALA A 154 0.21 15.28 -5.22
C ALA A 154 0.85 16.44 -4.46
N ASN A 155 0.38 16.68 -3.22
CA ASN A 155 0.87 17.76 -2.35
C ASN A 155 2.06 17.34 -1.48
N SER A 156 2.39 16.05 -1.47
CA SER A 156 3.59 15.50 -0.81
C SER A 156 4.26 14.50 -1.74
N LYS A 157 5.60 14.58 -1.86
CA LYS A 157 6.40 13.71 -2.71
C LYS A 157 7.71 13.36 -2.02
N ILE A 158 8.19 12.15 -2.27
CA ILE A 158 9.48 11.65 -1.83
C ILE A 158 10.27 11.26 -3.06
N ASN A 159 11.51 11.74 -3.15
CA ASN A 159 12.43 11.34 -4.19
C ASN A 159 13.41 10.32 -3.62
N LEU A 160 13.48 9.16 -4.25
CA LEU A 160 14.45 8.13 -3.91
C LEU A 160 15.75 8.38 -4.65
N ASN A 161 16.87 8.28 -3.95
CA ASN A 161 18.16 8.21 -4.61
C ASN A 161 18.29 6.84 -5.33
N ALA A 162 19.37 6.66 -6.10
CA ALA A 162 19.57 5.43 -6.87
C ALA A 162 19.62 4.18 -5.98
N GLU A 163 20.25 4.25 -4.82
CA GLU A 163 20.36 3.12 -3.89
C GLU A 163 19.00 2.75 -3.29
N GLU A 164 18.26 3.74 -2.77
CA GLU A 164 16.91 3.57 -2.22
C GLU A 164 15.93 2.99 -3.25
N TYR A 165 15.99 3.49 -4.49
CA TYR A 165 15.17 2.99 -5.58
C TYR A 165 15.55 1.56 -5.97
N MET A 166 16.84 1.26 -6.07
CA MET A 166 17.31 -0.10 -6.36
C MET A 166 16.92 -1.08 -5.25
N GLU A 167 16.96 -0.67 -3.99
CA GLU A 167 16.52 -1.52 -2.87
C GLU A 167 15.01 -1.81 -2.95
N LYS A 168 14.21 -0.78 -3.22
CA LYS A 168 12.77 -0.95 -3.49
C LYS A 168 12.50 -1.97 -4.60
N ILE A 169 13.24 -1.89 -5.71
CA ILE A 169 13.13 -2.84 -6.83
C ILE A 169 13.58 -4.26 -6.42
N LYS A 170 14.67 -4.40 -5.67
CA LYS A 170 15.14 -5.71 -5.17
C LYS A 170 14.11 -6.37 -4.26
N ILE A 171 13.40 -5.64 -3.42
CA ILE A 171 12.36 -6.21 -2.56
C ILE A 171 11.24 -6.84 -3.41
N ILE A 172 10.77 -6.13 -4.44
CA ILE A 172 9.76 -6.64 -5.39
C ILE A 172 10.29 -7.85 -6.17
N ARG A 173 11.52 -7.79 -6.65
CA ARG A 173 12.09 -8.84 -7.50
C ARG A 173 12.50 -10.07 -6.70
N ASP A 174 13.29 -9.88 -5.66
CA ASP A 174 14.03 -10.94 -4.99
C ASP A 174 13.26 -11.53 -3.79
N ILE A 175 12.41 -10.72 -3.12
CA ILE A 175 11.58 -11.21 -2.00
C ILE A 175 10.19 -11.60 -2.49
N TYR A 176 9.51 -10.73 -3.24
CA TYR A 176 8.20 -11.08 -3.81
C TYR A 176 8.29 -12.00 -5.03
N GLY A 177 9.43 -12.06 -5.72
CA GLY A 177 9.64 -12.96 -6.85
C GLY A 177 9.10 -12.42 -8.18
N PHE A 178 8.81 -11.12 -8.28
CA PHE A 178 8.30 -10.51 -9.50
C PHE A 178 9.43 -10.21 -10.49
N ARG A 179 9.42 -10.89 -11.63
CA ARG A 179 10.45 -10.70 -12.68
C ARG A 179 10.44 -9.27 -13.23
N GLU A 180 11.56 -8.85 -13.82
CA GLU A 180 11.64 -7.54 -14.47
C GLU A 180 10.70 -7.44 -15.68
N GLY A 181 10.22 -6.21 -15.93
CA GLY A 181 9.38 -5.92 -17.09
C GLY A 181 7.91 -6.32 -16.94
N ILE A 182 7.43 -6.56 -15.72
CA ILE A 182 6.00 -6.80 -15.43
C ILE A 182 5.39 -5.66 -14.63
N PHE A 183 4.06 -5.69 -14.46
CA PHE A 183 3.30 -4.63 -13.81
C PHE A 183 3.91 -4.17 -12.49
N GLU A 184 4.24 -5.09 -11.58
CA GLU A 184 4.70 -4.81 -10.23
C GLU A 184 6.06 -4.09 -10.25
N THR A 185 7.03 -4.63 -11.01
CA THR A 185 8.35 -3.99 -11.17
C THR A 185 8.28 -2.65 -11.89
N LEU A 186 7.41 -2.53 -12.92
CA LEU A 186 7.27 -1.30 -13.70
C LEU A 186 6.49 -0.20 -12.95
N SER A 187 5.64 -0.58 -11.98
CA SER A 187 4.87 0.34 -11.14
C SER A 187 5.71 0.90 -9.97
N CYS A 188 6.87 0.31 -9.69
CA CYS A 188 7.82 0.88 -8.75
C CYS A 188 8.44 2.13 -9.34
N ASN A 189 8.03 3.29 -8.83
CA ASN A 189 8.55 4.58 -9.26
C ASN A 189 9.63 5.07 -8.28
N GLN A 190 10.63 5.79 -8.82
CA GLN A 190 11.67 6.48 -8.04
C GLN A 190 11.13 7.69 -7.26
N ILE A 191 10.02 8.25 -7.72
CA ILE A 191 9.26 9.26 -7.00
C ILE A 191 8.04 8.56 -6.40
N GLU A 192 7.81 8.77 -5.11
CA GLU A 192 6.58 8.37 -4.43
C GLU A 192 5.75 9.61 -4.14
N SER A 193 4.45 9.54 -4.37
CA SER A 193 3.57 10.69 -4.28
C SER A 193 2.34 10.41 -3.43
N PHE A 194 1.99 11.40 -2.60
CA PHE A 194 0.96 11.31 -1.59
C PHE A 194 0.06 12.55 -1.59
N VAL A 195 -1.18 12.37 -1.14
CA VAL A 195 -2.11 13.46 -0.81
C VAL A 195 -2.55 13.30 0.64
N GLU A 196 -2.42 14.35 1.44
CA GLU A 196 -2.94 14.38 2.81
C GLU A 196 -4.48 14.27 2.79
N LEU A 197 -5.03 13.33 3.57
CA LEU A 197 -6.47 13.26 3.84
C LEU A 197 -6.86 14.49 4.68
N LYS A 198 -7.94 15.14 4.26
CA LYS A 198 -8.48 16.34 4.94
C LYS A 198 -9.27 15.97 6.17
#